data_AF-A0A4U3A9V3-F1
#
_entry.id   AF-A0A4U3A9V3-F1
#
_cell.length_a   1.000
_cell.length_b   1.000
_cell.length_c   1.000
_cell.angle_alpha   90.00
_cell.angle_beta   90.00
_cell.angle_gamma   90.00
#
_symmetry.space_group_name_H-M   'P 1'
#
loop_
_entity.id
_entity.type
_entity.pdbx_description
1 polymer ?
#
loop_
_entity_poly.entity_id
_entity_poly.type
_entity_poly.pdbx_seq_one_letter_code
_entity_poly.pdbx_strand_id
1 'polypeptide(L)' 'MKITDVKVNRRHVKLHTPFKTALRTVTEIESIDVFIHTDEGIVGKGAAAATPVITGDFANGIEEAILGPIRSVL' A
#
# COMPACT_ATOMS: atom_id res chain seq x y z
N MET A 1 8.28 14.97 17.85
CA MET A 1 7.91 14.16 16.68
C MET A 1 6.45 13.79 16.74
N LYS A 2 5.65 14.37 15.84
CA LYS A 2 4.23 14.09 15.62
C LYS A 2 3.97 13.81 14.14
N ILE A 3 3.04 12.91 13.85
CA ILE A 3 2.56 12.68 12.48
C ILE A 3 1.61 13.82 12.11
N THR A 4 1.78 14.41 10.94
CA THR A 4 0.97 15.54 10.46
C THR A 4 0.15 15.22 9.23
N ASP A 5 0.57 14.22 8.45
CA ASP A 5 -0.17 13.77 7.27
C ASP A 5 0.24 12.36 6.86
N VAL A 6 -0.66 11.67 6.17
CA VAL A 6 -0.38 10.40 5.50
C VAL A 6 -0.86 10.50 4.07
N LYS A 7 0.04 10.20 3.14
CA LYS A 7 -0.21 10.20 1.70
C LYS A 7 0.02 8.82 1.13
N VAL A 8 -0.67 8.51 0.04
CA VAL A 8 -0.55 7.24 -0.67
C VAL A 8 -0.26 7.47 -2.15
N ASN A 9 0.42 6.52 -2.76
CA ASN A 9 0.61 6.45 -4.20
C ASN A 9 0.40 5.00 -4.66
N ARG A 10 -0.49 4.82 -5.64
CA ARG A 10 -0.78 3.51 -6.22
C ARG A 10 0.20 3.20 -7.34
N ARG A 11 0.89 2.06 -7.24
CA ARG A 11 1.94 1.66 -8.18
C ARG A 11 1.68 0.27 -8.75
N HIS A 12 1.77 0.17 -10.06
CA HIS A 12 1.73 -1.09 -10.79
C HIS A 12 3.15 -1.47 -11.20
N VAL A 13 3.58 -2.68 -10.85
CA VAL A 13 4.93 -3.17 -11.12
C VAL A 13 4.84 -4.47 -11.90
N LYS A 14 5.30 -4.43 -13.14
CA LYS A 14 5.46 -5.65 -13.94
C LYS A 14 6.61 -6.48 -13.38
N LEU A 15 6.39 -7.78 -13.19
CA LEU A 15 7.43 -8.68 -12.73
C LEU A 15 8.38 -9.04 -13.88
N HIS A 16 9.68 -9.03 -13.60
CA HIS A 16 10.67 -9.60 -14.52
C HIS A 16 10.40 -11.09 -14.76
N THR A 17 10.07 -11.82 -13.70
CA THR A 17 9.76 -13.24 -13.75
C THR A 17 8.39 -13.49 -13.10
N PRO A 18 7.36 -13.83 -13.90
CA PRO A 18 6.06 -14.22 -13.36
C PRO A 18 6.17 -15.44 -12.45
N PHE A 19 5.35 -15.50 -11.41
CA PHE A 19 5.25 -16.67 -10.53
C PHE A 19 3.82 -17.23 -10.49
N LYS A 20 3.68 -18.50 -10.13
CA LYS A 20 2.39 -19.19 -10.04
C LYS A 20 2.00 -19.44 -8.59
N THR A 21 0.75 -19.20 -8.28
CA THR A 21 0.08 -19.70 -7.08
C THR A 21 -0.86 -20.84 -7.47
N ALA A 22 -1.55 -21.44 -6.50
CA ALA A 22 -2.55 -22.48 -6.78
C ALA A 22 -3.74 -21.98 -7.62
N LEU A 23 -4.09 -20.69 -7.53
CA LEU A 23 -5.28 -20.13 -8.17
C LEU A 23 -4.99 -19.34 -9.46
N ARG A 24 -3.77 -18.79 -9.61
CA ARG A 24 -3.45 -17.88 -10.71
C ARG A 24 -1.95 -17.80 -11.01
N THR A 25 -1.62 -17.25 -12.17
CA THR A 25 -0.27 -16.76 -12.47
C THR A 25 -0.23 -15.26 -12.22
N VAL A 26 0.81 -14.78 -11.54
CA VAL A 26 1.04 -13.37 -11.23
C VAL A 26 2.12 -12.84 -12.16
N THR A 27 1.76 -11.88 -13.01
CA THR A 27 2.67 -11.22 -13.96
C THR A 27 2.99 -9.78 -13.54
N GLU A 28 2.18 -9.21 -12.67
CA GLU A 28 2.33 -7.86 -12.14
C GLU A 28 1.82 -7.80 -10.70
N ILE A 29 2.34 -6.83 -9.95
CA ILE A 29 1.94 -6.55 -8.58
C ILE A 29 1.43 -5.13 -8.52
N GLU A 30 0.30 -4.99 -7.83
CA GLU A 30 -0.22 -3.70 -7.42
C GLU A 30 0.15 -3.43 -5.96
N SER A 31 0.73 -2.26 -5.70
CA SER A 31 1.23 -1.86 -4.39
C SER A 31 0.77 -0.44 -4.07
N ILE A 32 0.38 -0.22 -2.82
CA ILE A 32 0.13 1.09 -2.25
C ILE A 32 1.38 1.52 -1.51
N ASP A 33 2.10 2.50 -2.04
CA ASP A 33 3.21 3.14 -1.36
C ASP A 33 2.65 4.21 -0.40
N VAL A 34 3.17 4.28 0.82
CA VAL A 34 2.68 5.15 1.90
C VAL A 34 3.77 6.10 2.36
N PHE A 35 3.43 7.37 2.53
CA PHE A 35 4.33 8.42 2.98
C PHE A 35 3.74 9.07 4.24
N ILE A 36 4.44 8.92 5.36
CA ILE A 36 4.07 9.50 6.65
C ILE A 36 4.89 10.78 6.84
N HIS A 37 4.23 11.92 6.90
CA HIS A 37 4.87 13.22 7.15
C HIS A 37 4.82 13.57 8.63
N THR A 38 5.88 14.21 9.11
CA THR A 38 5.98 14.67 10.50
C THR A 38 6.19 16.18 10.61
N ASP A 39 5.91 16.72 11.79
CA ASP A 39 6.13 18.13 12.15
C ASP A 39 7.61 18.56 12.11
N GLU A 40 8.53 17.59 12.19
CA GLU A 40 9.98 17.80 12.09
C GLU A 40 10.51 17.70 10.64
N GLY A 41 9.62 17.54 9.64
CA GLY A 41 10.01 17.46 8.23
C GLY A 41 10.54 16.10 7.77
N ILE A 42 10.58 15.09 8.67
CA ILE A 42 10.95 13.71 8.33
C ILE A 42 9.79 13.03 7.60
N VAL A 43 10.12 12.25 6.57
CA VAL A 43 9.14 11.46 5.81
C VAL A 43 9.46 9.96 5.95
N GLY A 44 8.57 9.23 6.62
CA GLY A 44 8.58 7.78 6.66
C GLY A 44 8.00 7.18 5.38
N LYS A 45 8.55 6.06 4.91
CA LYS A 45 8.06 5.34 3.72
C LYS A 45 7.68 3.91 4.09
N GLY A 46 6.51 3.49 3.64
CA GLY A 46 6.02 2.12 3.74
C GLY A 46 5.39 1.67 2.42
N ALA A 47 5.07 0.39 2.31
CA ALA A 47 4.34 -0.14 1.15
C ALA A 47 3.52 -1.37 1.55
N ALA A 48 2.38 -1.56 0.88
CA ALA A 48 1.54 -2.73 1.02
C ALA A 48 1.10 -3.23 -0.37
N ALA A 49 1.46 -4.46 -0.70
CA ALA A 49 1.05 -5.12 -1.94
C ALA A 49 -0.29 -5.83 -1.76
N ALA A 50 -1.17 -5.76 -2.76
CA ALA A 50 -2.46 -6.41 -2.70
C ALA A 50 -2.33 -7.95 -2.78
N THR A 51 -2.91 -8.65 -1.81
CA THR A 51 -2.93 -10.13 -1.75
C THR A 51 -4.32 -10.69 -1.47
N PRO A 52 -5.31 -10.50 -2.37
CA PRO A 52 -6.72 -10.81 -2.06
C PRO A 52 -7.00 -12.27 -1.70
N VAL A 53 -6.21 -13.20 -2.25
CA VAL A 53 -6.36 -14.64 -2.01
C VAL A 53 -5.75 -15.08 -0.67
N ILE A 54 -4.85 -14.30 -0.09
CA ILE A 54 -4.12 -14.64 1.14
C ILE A 54 -4.76 -13.95 2.34
N THR A 55 -4.92 -12.62 2.27
CA THR A 55 -5.40 -11.79 3.39
C THR A 55 -6.80 -11.23 3.18
N GLY A 56 -7.34 -11.29 1.95
CA GLY A 56 -8.56 -10.59 1.59
C GLY A 56 -8.35 -9.13 1.20
N ASP A 57 -7.12 -8.61 1.32
CA ASP A 57 -6.83 -7.20 1.03
C ASP A 57 -6.69 -6.95 -0.48
N PHE A 58 -7.56 -6.08 -0.98
CA PHE A 58 -7.47 -5.51 -2.33
C PHE A 58 -6.77 -4.15 -2.28
N ALA A 59 -6.14 -3.72 -3.38
CA ALA A 59 -5.42 -2.46 -3.43
C ALA A 59 -6.29 -1.25 -3.04
N ASN A 60 -7.54 -1.20 -3.52
CA ASN A 60 -8.50 -0.18 -3.13
C ASN A 60 -8.85 -0.25 -1.64
N GLY A 61 -9.04 -1.44 -1.08
CA GLY A 61 -9.33 -1.61 0.34
C GLY A 61 -8.18 -1.14 1.24
N ILE A 62 -6.94 -1.43 0.84
CA ILE A 62 -5.74 -0.93 1.51
C ILE A 62 -5.70 0.61 1.46
N GLU A 63 -5.88 1.19 0.26
CA GLU A 63 -5.87 2.64 0.04
C GLU A 63 -6.96 3.36 0.84
N GLU A 64 -8.18 2.83 0.82
CA GLU A 64 -9.34 3.36 1.57
C GLU A 64 -9.15 3.25 3.08
N ALA A 65 -8.58 2.15 3.58
CA ALA A 65 -8.29 2.02 5.01
C ALA A 65 -7.26 3.07 5.47
N ILE A 66 -6.23 3.32 4.67
CA ILE A 66 -5.20 4.32 4.97
C ILE A 66 -5.78 5.73 4.91
N LEU A 67 -6.47 6.09 3.83
CA LEU A 67 -6.98 7.45 3.61
C LEU A 67 -8.25 7.78 4.41
N GLY A 68 -8.99 6.76 4.85
CA GLY A 68 -10.19 6.88 5.66
C GLY A 68 -9.87 6.77 7.15
N PRO A 69 -10.21 5.63 7.80
CA PRO A 69 -10.18 5.51 9.26
C PRO A 69 -8.80 5.70 9.90
N ILE A 70 -7.71 5.36 9.20
CA ILE A 70 -6.35 5.55 9.74
C ILE A 70 -5.95 7.03 9.69
N ARG A 71 -6.15 7.70 8.55
CA ARG A 71 -5.82 9.13 8.41
C ARG A 71 -6.72 10.03 9.25
N SER A 72 -7.97 9.63 9.50
CA SER A 72 -8.93 10.45 10.25
C SER A 72 -8.60 10.64 11.73
N VAL A 73 -7.68 9.85 12.28
CA VAL A 73 -7.26 9.92 13.71
C VAL A 73 -5.91 10.61 13.92
N LEU A 74 -5.31 11.17 12.85
CA LEU A 74 -4.11 12.00 12.92
C LEU A 74 -4.45 13.39 13.44
#